data_AF-A0A1V5QWI6-F1
#
_entry.id   AF-A0A1V5QWI6-F1
#
_cell.length_a   1.000
_cell.length_b   1.000
_cell.length_c   1.000
_cell.angle_alpha   90.00
_cell.angle_beta   90.00
_cell.angle_gamma   90.00
#
_symmetry.space_group_name_H-M   'P 1'
#
loop_
_entity.id
_entity.type
_entity.pdbx_description
1 polymer ?
#
loop_
_entity_poly.entity_id
_entity_poly.type
_entity_poly.pdbx_seq_one_letter_code
_entity_poly.pdbx_strand_id
1 'polypeptide(L)'
;MNISTFLKAVHEPNWASRFAVVCLKSKHYPLLASSFLLNKLKIISGLQTISLDVGQLEDGELKAQLAVSFLGQRMLYCLGDLSLLDAKRHKALIAFLQSYRGPHALYFYSDQFDSKNEQHSTIDLLETIVCDELKIIAAQVLDAQQVAVLDLLLTAQSYQLENAFLLLSYVEIMSKPMVTEFKKSWFHKLISPESSLFTLSSLFFARQEKQFFLQWHIIKDDYPPAFWTTFWSEQLFRASSFIALMRAGQTAQAKKIAFRLPFTFLKKEWQQYKQTQLACAHDFLYRIDCSLKNGGEPFSLELFYLKFFLDEFKLAPVMSHAKNLMH
;
A
#
# COMPACT_ATOMS: atom_id res chain seq x y z
N MET A 1 -16.74 -11.11 12.94
CA MET A 1 -16.99 -12.21 11.96
C MET A 1 -15.98 -12.09 10.84
N ASN A 2 -15.44 -13.17 10.26
CA ASN A 2 -14.52 -13.04 9.13
C ASN A 2 -15.27 -12.85 7.79
N ILE A 3 -14.54 -12.57 6.70
CA ILE A 3 -15.13 -12.28 5.39
C ILE A 3 -15.87 -13.50 4.83
N SER A 4 -15.28 -14.69 4.94
CA SER A 4 -15.86 -15.91 4.37
C SER A 4 -17.19 -16.29 5.03
N THR A 5 -17.33 -16.08 6.34
CA THR A 5 -18.60 -16.26 7.06
C THR A 5 -19.60 -15.16 6.70
N PHE A 6 -19.15 -13.91 6.56
CA PHE A 6 -20.02 -12.82 6.12
C PHE A 6 -20.65 -13.10 4.77
N LEU A 7 -19.84 -13.46 3.77
CA LEU A 7 -20.32 -13.71 2.41
C LEU A 7 -21.30 -14.89 2.38
N LYS A 8 -21.09 -15.95 3.17
CA LYS A 8 -22.06 -17.04 3.32
C LYS A 8 -23.38 -16.55 3.91
N ALA A 9 -23.32 -15.75 4.97
CA ALA A 9 -24.50 -15.21 5.62
C ALA A 9 -25.31 -14.29 4.69
N VAL A 10 -24.65 -13.51 3.83
CA VAL A 10 -25.31 -12.58 2.89
C VAL A 10 -26.20 -13.32 1.87
N HIS A 11 -25.93 -14.60 1.60
CA HIS A 11 -26.76 -15.44 0.74
C HIS A 11 -27.98 -16.04 1.46
N GLU A 12 -28.12 -15.87 2.78
CA GLU A 12 -29.29 -16.36 3.51
C GLU A 12 -30.57 -15.61 3.07
N PRO A 13 -31.70 -16.31 2.88
CA PRO A 13 -32.98 -15.66 2.68
C PRO A 13 -33.25 -14.68 3.83
N ASN A 14 -33.67 -13.46 3.51
CA ASN A 14 -33.94 -12.39 4.48
C ASN A 14 -32.69 -11.76 5.15
N TRP A 15 -31.47 -12.03 4.69
CA TRP A 15 -30.29 -11.36 5.23
C TRP A 15 -30.44 -9.82 5.16
N ALA A 16 -30.90 -9.32 4.01
CA ALA A 16 -31.06 -7.89 3.77
C ALA A 16 -32.13 -7.23 4.64
N SER A 17 -33.12 -7.98 5.13
CA SER A 17 -34.11 -7.47 6.08
C SER A 17 -33.65 -7.62 7.53
N ARG A 18 -32.84 -8.64 7.83
CA ARG A 18 -32.28 -8.94 9.16
C ARG A 18 -31.23 -7.92 9.62
N PHE A 19 -30.27 -7.57 8.76
CA PHE A 19 -29.14 -6.71 9.16
C PHE A 19 -29.38 -5.25 8.77
N ALA A 20 -29.42 -4.38 9.78
CA ALA A 20 -29.55 -2.94 9.61
C ALA A 20 -28.19 -2.26 9.47
N VAL A 21 -27.12 -2.84 10.04
CA VAL A 21 -25.79 -2.23 10.05
C VAL A 21 -24.73 -3.27 9.71
N VAL A 22 -23.84 -2.92 8.78
CA VAL A 22 -22.64 -3.69 8.43
C VAL A 22 -21.42 -2.78 8.62
N CYS A 23 -20.52 -3.17 9.52
CA CYS A 23 -19.26 -2.47 9.75
C CYS A 23 -18.09 -3.33 9.30
N LEU A 24 -17.19 -2.77 8.48
CA LEU A 24 -15.86 -3.30 8.29
C LEU A 24 -14.94 -2.79 9.41
N LYS A 25 -14.31 -3.71 10.13
CA LYS A 25 -13.41 -3.42 11.24
C LYS A 25 -12.01 -3.87 10.89
N SER A 26 -11.10 -2.91 10.83
CA SER A 26 -9.66 -3.16 10.65
C SER A 26 -8.87 -1.99 11.22
N LYS A 27 -7.57 -2.18 11.41
CA LYS A 27 -6.66 -1.12 11.84
C LYS A 27 -6.46 -0.03 10.78
N HIS A 28 -6.52 -0.41 9.51
CA HIS A 28 -6.36 0.48 8.36
C HIS A 28 -7.53 0.28 7.41
N TYR A 29 -8.02 1.35 6.78
CA TYR A 29 -9.14 1.28 5.84
C TYR A 29 -8.73 0.50 4.58
N PRO A 30 -9.27 -0.71 4.33
CA PRO A 30 -8.90 -1.52 3.18
C PRO A 30 -9.85 -1.18 2.02
N LEU A 31 -9.46 -0.17 1.23
CA LEU A 31 -10.31 0.44 0.21
C LEU A 31 -10.79 -0.57 -0.84
N LEU A 32 -9.92 -1.42 -1.38
CA LEU A 32 -10.27 -2.38 -2.41
C LEU A 32 -11.14 -3.49 -1.85
N ALA A 33 -10.82 -4.01 -0.66
CA ALA A 33 -11.66 -5.01 -0.01
C ALA A 33 -13.05 -4.43 0.31
N SER A 34 -13.12 -3.19 0.79
CA SER A 34 -14.38 -2.50 1.07
C SER A 34 -15.22 -2.31 -0.18
N SER A 35 -14.62 -1.76 -1.25
CA SER A 35 -15.32 -1.52 -2.51
C SER A 35 -15.84 -2.82 -3.12
N PHE A 36 -15.04 -3.88 -3.08
CA PHE A 36 -15.45 -5.20 -3.58
C PHE A 36 -16.63 -5.76 -2.78
N LEU A 37 -16.55 -5.76 -1.45
CA LEU A 37 -17.62 -6.28 -0.59
C LEU A 37 -18.92 -5.47 -0.73
N LEU A 38 -18.82 -4.14 -0.84
CA LEU A 38 -19.96 -3.28 -1.09
C LEU A 38 -20.63 -3.59 -2.44
N ASN A 39 -19.85 -3.81 -3.49
CA ASN A 39 -20.38 -4.18 -4.81
C ASN A 39 -21.12 -5.51 -4.75
N LYS A 40 -20.56 -6.52 -4.09
CA LYS A 40 -21.24 -7.82 -3.90
C LYS A 40 -22.50 -7.67 -3.06
N LEU A 41 -22.45 -6.88 -1.99
CA LEU A 41 -23.60 -6.58 -1.15
C LEU A 41 -24.73 -5.89 -1.93
N LYS A 42 -24.40 -4.92 -2.79
CA LYS A 42 -25.36 -4.26 -3.68
C LYS A 42 -26.05 -5.25 -4.60
N ILE A 43 -25.28 -6.15 -5.23
CA ILE A 43 -25.82 -7.18 -6.13
C ILE A 43 -26.75 -8.13 -5.39
N ILE A 44 -26.32 -8.66 -4.23
CA ILE A 44 -27.07 -9.70 -3.51
C ILE A 44 -28.32 -9.11 -2.83
N SER A 45 -28.21 -7.93 -2.23
CA SER A 45 -29.33 -7.30 -1.52
C SER A 45 -30.39 -6.72 -2.46
N GLY A 46 -30.02 -6.37 -3.70
CA GLY A 46 -30.89 -5.68 -4.65
C GLY A 46 -31.29 -4.26 -4.23
N LEU A 47 -30.73 -3.74 -3.13
CA LEU A 47 -31.05 -2.42 -2.60
C LEU A 47 -30.39 -1.32 -3.43
N GLN A 48 -31.13 -0.22 -3.66
CA GLN A 48 -30.52 0.98 -4.19
C GLN A 48 -29.48 1.51 -3.20
N THR A 49 -28.27 1.73 -3.68
CA THR A 49 -27.14 2.18 -2.87
C THR A 49 -26.94 3.69 -3.00
N ILE A 50 -26.82 4.39 -1.88
CA ILE A 50 -26.52 5.82 -1.81
C ILE A 50 -25.21 5.98 -1.04
N SER A 51 -24.25 6.71 -1.60
CA SER A 51 -23.03 7.10 -0.89
C SER A 51 -23.24 8.47 -0.25
N LEU A 52 -22.92 8.57 1.04
CA LEU A 52 -22.95 9.83 1.79
C LEU A 52 -21.55 10.26 2.14
N ASP A 53 -21.21 11.51 1.83
CA ASP A 53 -20.01 12.15 2.36
C ASP A 53 -20.30 12.64 3.78
N VAL A 54 -20.06 11.77 4.75
CA VAL A 54 -20.26 12.08 6.16
C VAL A 54 -19.38 13.26 6.60
N GLY A 55 -18.24 13.50 5.95
CA GLY A 55 -17.36 14.63 6.27
C GLY A 55 -18.04 15.97 6.06
N GLN A 56 -18.93 16.07 5.06
CA GLN A 56 -19.57 17.34 4.66
C GLN A 56 -20.96 17.56 5.26
N LEU A 57 -21.69 16.49 5.59
CA LEU A 57 -23.05 16.60 6.11
C LEU A 57 -23.07 17.05 7.57
N GLU A 58 -24.07 17.83 7.98
CA GLU A 58 -24.31 18.07 9.40
C GLU A 58 -24.94 16.83 10.08
N ASP A 59 -24.67 16.63 11.37
CA ASP A 59 -25.14 15.44 12.11
C ASP A 59 -26.68 15.31 12.13
N GLY A 60 -27.40 16.44 12.15
CA GLY A 60 -28.86 16.44 12.11
C GLY A 60 -29.39 15.97 10.76
N GLU A 61 -28.79 16.44 9.67
CA GLU A 61 -29.16 16.06 8.31
C GLU A 61 -28.87 14.58 8.05
N LEU A 62 -27.68 14.11 8.42
CA LEU A 62 -27.32 12.70 8.31
C LEU A 62 -28.33 11.81 9.03
N LYS A 63 -28.65 12.11 10.29
CA LYS A 63 -29.61 11.32 11.07
C LYS A 63 -31.00 11.34 10.46
N ALA A 64 -31.44 12.48 9.92
CA ALA A 64 -32.73 12.59 9.24
C ALA A 64 -32.79 11.70 7.99
N GLN A 65 -31.76 11.75 7.14
CA GLN A 65 -31.67 10.90 5.93
C GLN A 65 -31.65 9.41 6.27
N LEU A 66 -31.00 9.01 7.37
CA LEU A 66 -30.95 7.61 7.79
C LEU A 66 -32.21 7.14 8.52
N ALA A 67 -33.01 8.04 9.10
CA ALA A 67 -34.19 7.68 9.87
C ALA A 67 -35.48 7.58 9.03
N VAL A 68 -35.57 8.31 7.92
CA VAL A 68 -36.81 8.47 7.16
C VAL A 68 -36.77 7.68 5.86
N SER A 69 -37.73 6.77 5.67
CA SER A 69 -37.96 6.08 4.40
C SER A 69 -39.09 6.73 3.60
N PHE A 70 -38.94 6.77 2.28
CA PHE A 70 -40.01 7.18 1.37
C PHE A 70 -40.86 5.97 0.98
N LEU A 71 -42.16 5.97 1.28
CA LEU A 71 -43.09 4.88 0.97
C LEU A 71 -42.62 3.49 1.45
N GLY A 72 -41.88 3.43 2.56
CA GLY A 72 -41.32 2.18 3.10
C GLY A 72 -40.13 1.62 2.30
N GLN A 73 -39.59 2.36 1.34
CA GLN A 73 -38.41 1.93 0.58
C GLN A 73 -37.19 1.78 1.50
N ARG A 74 -36.52 0.64 1.37
CA ARG A 74 -35.25 0.35 2.02
C ARG A 74 -34.10 0.62 1.07
N MET A 75 -33.05 1.23 1.59
CA MET A 75 -31.86 1.67 0.84
C MET A 75 -30.63 1.13 1.53
N LEU A 76 -29.51 1.06 0.80
CA LEU A 76 -28.19 0.79 1.35
C LEU A 76 -27.38 2.08 1.37
N TYR A 77 -27.15 2.66 2.55
CA TYR A 77 -26.31 3.85 2.71
C TYR A 77 -24.86 3.46 2.98
N CYS A 78 -23.95 3.89 2.11
CA CYS A 78 -22.51 3.76 2.28
C CYS A 78 -21.96 5.05 2.90
N LEU A 79 -21.47 4.95 4.14
CA LEU A 79 -20.92 6.08 4.90
C LEU A 79 -19.39 6.22 4.77
N GLY A 80 -18.74 5.28 4.09
CA GLY A 80 -17.29 5.31 3.86
C GLY A 80 -16.46 5.05 5.11
N ASP A 81 -15.30 5.71 5.17
CA ASP A 81 -14.32 5.61 6.25
C ASP A 81 -14.63 6.64 7.35
N LEU A 82 -15.15 6.16 8.48
CA LEU A 82 -15.47 7.04 9.61
C LEU A 82 -14.23 7.50 10.38
N SER A 83 -13.06 6.87 10.19
CA SER A 83 -11.81 7.26 10.86
C SER A 83 -11.28 8.61 10.40
N LEU A 84 -11.78 9.13 9.29
CA LEU A 84 -11.46 10.46 8.77
C LEU A 84 -12.13 11.60 9.57
N LEU A 85 -13.11 11.29 10.42
CA LEU A 85 -13.81 12.28 11.23
C LEU A 85 -12.98 12.69 12.46
N ASP A 86 -13.22 13.90 12.98
CA ASP A 86 -12.65 14.29 14.26
C ASP A 86 -13.16 13.41 15.42
N ALA A 87 -12.36 13.26 16.47
CA ALA A 87 -12.63 12.33 17.55
C ALA A 87 -13.97 12.54 18.26
N LYS A 88 -14.45 13.80 18.36
CA LYS A 88 -15.72 14.11 19.02
C LYS A 88 -16.88 13.64 18.16
N ARG A 89 -16.84 13.97 16.86
CA ARG A 89 -17.88 13.60 15.90
C ARG A 89 -17.90 12.10 15.64
N HIS A 90 -16.73 11.48 15.46
CA HIS A 90 -16.58 10.03 15.32
C HIS A 90 -17.25 9.29 16.47
N LYS A 91 -16.94 9.64 17.72
CA LYS A 91 -17.54 9.02 18.91
C LYS A 91 -19.06 9.18 18.96
N ALA A 92 -19.58 10.36 18.62
CA ALA A 92 -21.01 10.63 18.62
C ALA A 92 -21.74 9.83 17.53
N LEU A 93 -21.15 9.71 16.35
CA LEU A 93 -21.70 8.95 15.24
C LEU A 93 -21.67 7.44 15.51
N ILE A 94 -20.57 6.91 16.05
CA ILE A 94 -20.48 5.50 16.44
C ILE A 94 -21.56 5.14 17.47
N ALA A 95 -21.78 5.99 18.48
CA ALA A 95 -22.84 5.77 19.47
C ALA A 95 -24.25 5.77 18.84
N PHE A 96 -24.49 6.64 17.87
CA PHE A 96 -25.73 6.63 17.09
C PHE A 96 -25.88 5.33 16.27
N LEU A 97 -24.84 4.93 15.54
CA LEU A 97 -24.85 3.72 14.70
C LEU A 97 -25.01 2.43 15.53
N GLN A 98 -24.48 2.39 16.76
CA GLN A 98 -24.67 1.26 17.69
C GLN A 98 -26.11 1.12 18.20
N SER A 99 -26.87 2.20 18.22
CA SER A 99 -28.28 2.22 18.65
C SER A 99 -29.27 2.32 17.48
N TYR A 100 -28.77 2.35 16.25
CA TYR A 100 -29.57 2.56 15.05
C TYR A 100 -30.56 1.42 14.83
N ARG A 101 -31.85 1.79 14.66
CA ARG A 101 -32.97 0.89 14.33
C ARG A 101 -33.79 1.41 13.15
N GLY A 102 -33.18 2.23 12.30
CA GLY A 102 -33.85 2.86 11.18
C GLY A 102 -34.19 1.87 10.05
N PRO A 103 -34.94 2.33 9.04
CA PRO A 103 -35.46 1.47 7.98
C PRO A 103 -34.42 1.04 6.95
N HIS A 104 -33.27 1.73 6.89
CA HIS A 104 -32.24 1.50 5.88
C HIS A 104 -31.10 0.61 6.37
N ALA A 105 -30.44 -0.07 5.44
CA ALA A 105 -29.19 -0.78 5.72
C ALA A 105 -28.01 0.21 5.65
N LEU A 106 -27.07 0.11 6.59
CA LEU A 106 -25.89 0.95 6.66
C LEU A 106 -24.64 0.12 6.41
N TYR A 107 -23.71 0.67 5.64
CA TYR A 107 -22.40 0.07 5.36
C TYR A 107 -21.30 1.11 5.59
N PHE A 108 -20.31 0.79 6.41
CA PHE A 108 -19.21 1.70 6.70
C PHE A 108 -17.97 0.97 7.22
N TYR A 109 -16.87 1.70 7.36
CA TYR A 109 -15.67 1.25 8.03
C TYR A 109 -15.43 2.02 9.34
N SER A 110 -15.02 1.29 10.38
CA SER A 110 -14.46 1.86 11.60
C SER A 110 -13.66 0.79 12.36
N ASP A 111 -12.53 1.20 12.93
CA ASP A 111 -11.70 0.42 13.84
C ASP A 111 -12.31 0.26 15.26
N GLN A 112 -13.28 1.10 15.64
CA GLN A 112 -13.82 1.20 17.01
C GLN A 112 -15.30 0.82 17.12
N PHE A 113 -15.88 0.23 16.07
CA PHE A 113 -17.27 -0.20 16.14
C PHE A 113 -17.38 -1.59 16.76
N ASP A 114 -18.09 -1.66 17.89
CA ASP A 114 -18.51 -2.90 18.53
C ASP A 114 -19.99 -2.80 18.88
N SER A 115 -20.79 -3.77 18.46
CA SER A 115 -22.22 -3.81 18.76
C SER A 115 -22.63 -5.17 19.26
N LYS A 116 -23.52 -5.18 20.27
CA LYS A 116 -24.22 -6.38 20.76
C LYS A 116 -25.60 -6.57 20.11
N ASN A 117 -26.02 -5.64 19.24
CA ASN A 117 -27.29 -5.75 18.54
C ASN A 117 -27.20 -6.84 17.46
N GLU A 118 -28.11 -7.81 17.51
CA GLU A 118 -28.16 -8.93 16.55
C GLU A 118 -28.44 -8.48 15.10
N GLN A 119 -28.99 -7.27 14.92
CA GLN A 119 -29.19 -6.66 13.61
C GLN A 119 -27.91 -6.00 13.06
N HIS A 120 -26.80 -6.02 13.81
CA HIS A 120 -25.54 -5.43 13.41
C HIS A 120 -24.54 -6.55 13.08
N SER A 121 -23.82 -6.37 11.99
CA SER A 121 -22.81 -7.28 11.50
C SER A 121 -21.45 -6.59 11.50
N THR A 122 -20.49 -7.12 12.24
CA THR A 122 -19.11 -6.61 12.26
C THR A 122 -18.21 -7.62 11.57
N ILE A 123 -17.52 -7.16 10.52
CA ILE A 123 -16.61 -7.95 9.71
C ILE A 123 -15.18 -7.56 10.08
N ASP A 124 -14.46 -8.47 10.73
CA ASP A 124 -13.07 -8.28 11.11
C ASP A 124 -12.19 -8.58 9.89
N LEU A 125 -11.46 -7.56 9.44
CA LEU A 125 -10.56 -7.64 8.31
C LEU A 125 -9.12 -7.65 8.79
N LEU A 126 -8.44 -8.76 8.55
CA LEU A 126 -7.01 -8.93 8.82
C LEU A 126 -6.18 -8.24 7.72
N GLU A 127 -4.99 -7.76 8.08
CA GLU A 127 -4.06 -7.14 7.11
C GLU A 127 -3.62 -8.14 6.03
N THR A 128 -3.57 -9.43 6.36
CA THR A 128 -3.25 -10.52 5.45
C THR A 128 -4.35 -11.56 5.42
N ILE A 129 -4.51 -12.22 4.27
CA ILE A 129 -5.44 -13.32 4.07
C ILE A 129 -4.69 -14.57 3.61
N VAL A 130 -5.05 -15.72 4.19
CA VAL A 130 -4.49 -17.02 3.82
C VAL A 130 -5.13 -17.48 2.50
N CYS A 131 -4.32 -18.13 1.66
CA CYS A 131 -4.72 -18.63 0.35
C CYS A 131 -6.01 -19.47 0.39
N ASP A 132 -6.15 -20.37 1.36
CA ASP A 132 -7.35 -21.21 1.50
C ASP A 132 -8.61 -20.39 1.82
N GLU A 133 -8.51 -19.37 2.66
CA GLU A 133 -9.63 -18.47 2.94
C GLU A 133 -10.00 -17.65 1.69
N LEU A 134 -9.00 -17.17 0.95
CA LEU A 134 -9.22 -16.46 -0.31
C LEU A 134 -9.92 -17.33 -1.34
N LYS A 135 -9.57 -18.63 -1.44
CA LYS A 135 -10.27 -19.59 -2.30
C LYS A 135 -11.72 -19.80 -1.88
N ILE A 136 -11.99 -19.87 -0.57
CA ILE A 136 -13.35 -19.96 -0.05
C ILE A 136 -14.16 -18.70 -0.38
N ILE A 137 -13.56 -17.51 -0.31
CA ILE A 137 -14.18 -16.26 -0.72
C ILE A 137 -14.45 -16.27 -2.23
N ALA A 138 -13.45 -16.63 -3.03
CA ALA A 138 -13.54 -16.72 -4.47
C ALA A 138 -14.67 -17.64 -4.93
N ALA A 139 -14.78 -18.83 -4.35
CA ALA A 139 -15.85 -19.79 -4.66
C ALA A 139 -17.26 -19.27 -4.36
N GLN A 140 -17.40 -18.23 -3.53
CA GLN A 140 -18.69 -17.61 -3.23
C GLN A 140 -19.02 -16.42 -4.13
N VAL A 141 -18.04 -15.85 -4.82
CA VAL A 141 -18.22 -14.57 -5.55
C VAL A 141 -17.84 -14.63 -7.02
N LEU A 142 -17.20 -15.72 -7.45
CA LEU A 142 -16.73 -16.00 -8.81
C LEU A 142 -17.34 -17.30 -9.33
N ASP A 143 -17.36 -17.47 -10.64
CA ASP A 143 -17.72 -18.75 -11.27
C ASP A 143 -16.58 -19.79 -11.18
N ALA A 144 -16.88 -21.05 -11.48
CA ALA A 144 -15.90 -22.14 -11.38
C ALA A 144 -14.69 -21.97 -12.31
N GLN A 145 -14.84 -21.32 -13.46
CA GLN A 145 -13.75 -21.06 -14.39
C GLN A 145 -12.81 -19.98 -13.85
N GLN A 146 -13.38 -18.92 -13.27
CA GLN A 146 -12.68 -17.83 -12.60
C GLN A 146 -11.94 -18.33 -11.34
N VAL A 147 -12.56 -19.19 -10.54
CA VAL A 147 -11.87 -19.84 -9.40
C VAL A 147 -10.66 -20.63 -9.86
N ALA A 148 -10.78 -21.38 -10.95
CA ALA A 148 -9.63 -22.11 -11.52
C ALA A 148 -8.54 -21.16 -12.04
N VAL A 149 -8.89 -19.98 -12.57
CA VAL A 149 -7.93 -18.94 -12.94
C VAL A 149 -7.21 -18.39 -11.72
N LEU A 150 -7.93 -18.12 -10.63
CA LEU A 150 -7.35 -17.68 -9.37
C LEU A 150 -6.38 -18.72 -8.82
N ASP A 151 -6.75 -20.00 -8.81
CA ASP A 151 -5.89 -21.10 -8.37
C ASP A 151 -4.57 -21.14 -9.15
N LEU A 152 -4.62 -20.86 -10.46
CA LEU A 152 -3.41 -20.75 -11.25
C LEU A 152 -2.58 -19.54 -10.82
N LEU A 153 -3.18 -18.40 -10.49
CA LEU A 153 -2.45 -17.19 -10.08
C LEU A 153 -1.80 -17.28 -8.69
N LEU A 154 -2.42 -18.00 -7.75
CA LEU A 154 -1.94 -18.07 -6.38
C LEU A 154 -0.63 -18.88 -6.30
N THR A 155 0.43 -18.20 -5.85
CA THR A 155 1.80 -18.75 -5.69
C THR A 155 2.30 -18.69 -4.26
N ALA A 156 1.72 -17.82 -3.41
CA ALA A 156 2.11 -17.64 -2.02
C ALA A 156 1.07 -18.26 -1.07
N GLN A 157 1.49 -18.55 0.16
CA GLN A 157 0.60 -19.06 1.21
C GLN A 157 -0.37 -17.99 1.74
N SER A 158 0.02 -16.72 1.69
CA SER A 158 -0.80 -15.58 2.12
C SER A 158 -0.50 -14.34 1.29
N TYR A 159 -1.46 -13.42 1.28
CA TYR A 159 -1.40 -12.16 0.56
C TYR A 159 -1.83 -11.01 1.47
N GLN A 160 -1.31 -9.81 1.23
CA GLN A 160 -1.92 -8.60 1.78
C GLN A 160 -3.38 -8.50 1.31
N LEU A 161 -4.28 -8.10 2.19
CA LEU A 161 -5.72 -8.11 1.93
C LEU A 161 -6.07 -7.32 0.66
N GLU A 162 -5.56 -6.11 0.53
CA GLU A 162 -5.77 -5.25 -0.64
C GLU A 162 -5.30 -5.92 -1.94
N ASN A 163 -4.12 -6.56 -1.92
CA ASN A 163 -3.60 -7.27 -3.08
C ASN A 163 -4.45 -8.50 -3.43
N ALA A 164 -4.98 -9.21 -2.43
CA ALA A 164 -5.87 -10.34 -2.65
C ALA A 164 -7.18 -9.92 -3.33
N PHE A 165 -7.79 -8.82 -2.87
CA PHE A 165 -9.02 -8.29 -3.47
C PHE A 165 -8.78 -7.64 -4.83
N LEU A 166 -7.59 -7.05 -5.04
CA LEU A 166 -7.15 -6.62 -6.37
C LEU A 166 -7.06 -7.81 -7.34
N LEU A 167 -6.48 -8.92 -6.90
CA LEU A 167 -6.42 -10.15 -7.70
C LEU A 167 -7.81 -10.69 -8.03
N LEU A 168 -8.73 -10.74 -7.06
CA LEU A 168 -10.11 -11.15 -7.33
C LEU A 168 -10.74 -10.28 -8.43
N SER A 169 -10.53 -8.96 -8.36
CA SER A 169 -11.05 -8.01 -9.36
C SER A 169 -10.45 -8.26 -10.75
N TYR A 170 -9.16 -8.60 -10.86
CA TYR A 170 -8.55 -8.98 -12.13
C TYR A 170 -9.07 -10.32 -12.65
N VAL A 171 -9.30 -11.29 -11.77
CA VAL A 171 -9.82 -12.61 -12.16
C VAL A 171 -11.22 -12.50 -12.76
N GLU A 172 -12.06 -11.58 -12.28
CA GLU A 172 -13.40 -11.37 -12.83
C GLU A 172 -13.40 -11.07 -14.35
N ILE A 173 -12.35 -10.43 -14.85
CA ILE A 173 -12.21 -10.03 -16.26
C ILE A 173 -11.23 -10.91 -17.05
N MET A 174 -10.59 -11.89 -16.43
CA MET A 174 -9.50 -12.66 -17.02
C MET A 174 -9.95 -14.04 -17.51
N SER A 175 -9.43 -14.45 -18.67
CA SER A 175 -9.59 -15.82 -19.18
C SER A 175 -8.33 -16.66 -18.94
N LYS A 176 -8.46 -18.00 -18.90
CA LYS A 176 -7.34 -18.93 -18.67
C LYS A 176 -6.12 -18.69 -19.58
N PRO A 177 -6.26 -18.43 -20.90
CA PRO A 177 -5.10 -18.18 -21.77
C PRO A 177 -4.29 -16.94 -21.37
N MET A 178 -4.93 -15.93 -20.80
CA MET A 178 -4.29 -14.66 -20.39
C MET A 178 -3.45 -14.81 -19.13
N VAL A 179 -3.64 -15.87 -18.33
CA VAL A 179 -2.97 -16.06 -17.04
C VAL A 179 -1.45 -16.10 -17.19
N THR A 180 -0.93 -16.78 -18.21
CA THR A 180 0.51 -16.91 -18.43
C THR A 180 1.15 -15.56 -18.72
N GLU A 181 0.53 -14.75 -19.58
CA GLU A 181 1.00 -13.41 -19.91
C GLU A 181 0.86 -12.46 -18.72
N PHE A 182 -0.27 -12.51 -18.02
CA PHE A 182 -0.50 -11.72 -16.82
C PHE A 182 0.54 -12.00 -15.73
N LYS A 183 0.85 -13.27 -15.48
CA LYS A 183 1.92 -13.67 -14.54
C LYS A 183 3.26 -13.07 -14.92
N LYS A 184 3.62 -13.15 -16.20
CA LYS A 184 4.90 -12.65 -16.71
C LYS A 184 5.00 -11.13 -16.62
N SER A 185 3.95 -10.41 -16.99
CA SER A 185 4.00 -8.97 -17.24
C SER A 185 3.50 -8.10 -16.08
N TRP A 186 2.52 -8.59 -15.31
CA TRP A 186 1.77 -7.76 -14.34
C TRP A 186 1.79 -8.28 -12.91
N PHE A 187 1.78 -9.59 -12.72
CA PHE A 187 1.63 -10.18 -11.38
C PHE A 187 2.73 -9.74 -10.41
N HIS A 188 3.98 -9.71 -10.87
CA HIS A 188 5.08 -9.18 -10.06
C HIS A 188 4.90 -7.70 -9.75
N LYS A 189 4.33 -6.88 -10.63
CA LYS A 189 4.11 -5.44 -10.38
C LYS A 189 2.99 -5.19 -9.37
N LEU A 190 1.96 -6.03 -9.37
CA LEU A 190 0.79 -5.90 -8.51
C LEU A 190 1.04 -6.41 -7.09
N ILE A 191 1.88 -7.43 -6.94
CA ILE A 191 2.10 -8.12 -5.66
C ILE A 191 3.49 -7.81 -5.10
N SER A 192 4.38 -7.16 -5.88
CA SER A 192 5.71 -6.81 -5.38
C SER A 192 5.61 -5.95 -4.14
N PRO A 193 6.20 -6.40 -3.04
CA PRO A 193 6.29 -5.57 -1.86
C PRO A 193 7.26 -4.41 -2.10
N GLU A 194 6.96 -3.24 -1.50
CA GLU A 194 7.89 -2.10 -1.35
C GLU A 194 9.26 -2.52 -0.78
N SER A 195 9.34 -3.73 -0.19
CA SER A 195 10.58 -4.35 0.23
C SER A 195 11.62 -4.48 -0.88
N SER A 196 11.28 -4.40 -2.18
CA SER A 196 12.27 -4.53 -3.25
C SER A 196 13.28 -3.36 -3.28
N LEU A 197 12.82 -2.11 -3.15
CA LEU A 197 13.68 -0.91 -3.10
C LEU A 197 14.46 -0.82 -1.78
N PHE A 198 13.79 -1.13 -0.66
CA PHE A 198 14.46 -1.17 0.64
C PHE A 198 15.51 -2.29 0.70
N THR A 199 15.22 -3.47 0.16
CA THR A 199 16.19 -4.57 0.04
C THR A 199 17.34 -4.16 -0.86
N LEU A 200 17.06 -3.54 -2.02
CA LEU A 200 18.12 -3.09 -2.93
C LEU A 200 19.08 -2.11 -2.25
N SER A 201 18.56 -1.08 -1.57
CA SER A 201 19.39 -0.13 -0.81
C SER A 201 20.13 -0.78 0.35
N SER A 202 19.50 -1.75 1.04
CA SER A 202 20.17 -2.53 2.09
C SER A 202 21.34 -3.34 1.54
N LEU A 203 21.16 -4.04 0.42
CA LEU A 203 22.23 -4.82 -0.24
C LEU A 203 23.36 -3.91 -0.75
N PHE A 204 23.03 -2.73 -1.27
CA PHE A 204 23.98 -1.72 -1.70
C PHE A 204 24.87 -1.25 -0.55
N PHE A 205 24.27 -0.78 0.55
CA PHE A 205 25.04 -0.30 1.70
C PHE A 205 25.74 -1.43 2.48
N ALA A 206 25.22 -2.65 2.45
CA ALA A 206 25.89 -3.83 3.01
C ALA A 206 27.02 -4.37 2.12
N ARG A 207 27.25 -3.79 0.94
CA ARG A 207 28.24 -4.23 -0.06
C ARG A 207 28.06 -5.67 -0.55
N GLN A 208 26.81 -6.12 -0.64
CA GLN A 208 26.49 -7.47 -1.11
C GLN A 208 26.31 -7.50 -2.63
N GLU A 209 27.40 -7.24 -3.35
CA GLU A 209 27.43 -7.01 -4.81
C GLU A 209 26.62 -8.04 -5.62
N LYS A 210 26.87 -9.34 -5.41
CA LYS A 210 26.17 -10.41 -6.17
C LYS A 210 24.66 -10.35 -5.99
N GLN A 211 24.19 -10.22 -4.75
CA GLN A 211 22.77 -10.16 -4.44
C GLN A 211 22.15 -8.83 -4.91
N PHE A 212 22.91 -7.74 -4.81
CA PHE A 212 22.51 -6.43 -5.32
C PHE A 212 22.23 -6.50 -6.81
N PHE A 213 23.14 -7.02 -7.63
CA PHE A 213 22.94 -7.07 -9.08
C PHE A 213 21.81 -8.03 -9.50
N LEU A 214 21.60 -9.12 -8.76
CA LEU A 214 20.42 -9.98 -8.96
C LEU A 214 19.12 -9.20 -8.72
N GLN A 215 19.04 -8.47 -7.61
CA GLN A 215 17.86 -7.66 -7.30
C GLN A 215 17.70 -6.47 -8.27
N TRP A 216 18.80 -5.82 -8.64
CA TRP A 216 18.83 -4.73 -9.61
C TRP A 216 18.27 -5.17 -10.95
N HIS A 217 18.71 -6.33 -11.47
CA HIS A 217 18.25 -6.85 -12.75
C HIS A 217 16.73 -7.12 -12.76
N ILE A 218 16.14 -7.49 -11.62
CA ILE A 218 14.71 -7.72 -11.51
C ILE A 218 13.93 -6.41 -11.60
N ILE A 219 14.39 -5.34 -10.93
CA ILE A 219 13.57 -4.14 -10.72
C ILE A 219 13.96 -2.93 -11.57
N LYS A 220 15.13 -2.93 -12.21
CA LYS A 220 15.66 -1.76 -12.92
C LYS A 220 14.72 -1.23 -14.00
N ASP A 221 13.98 -2.12 -14.67
CA ASP A 221 13.11 -1.79 -15.78
C ASP A 221 11.69 -1.40 -15.32
N ASP A 222 11.38 -1.56 -14.02
CA ASP A 222 10.11 -1.13 -13.43
C ASP A 222 10.05 0.40 -13.26
N TYR A 223 11.19 1.08 -13.30
CA TYR A 223 11.29 2.52 -13.08
C TYR A 223 12.16 3.20 -14.15
N PRO A 224 11.82 4.44 -14.56
CA PRO A 224 12.63 5.17 -15.55
C PRO A 224 14.01 5.55 -14.98
N PRO A 225 15.03 5.77 -15.82
CA PRO A 225 16.38 6.17 -15.36
C PRO A 225 16.40 7.39 -14.42
N ALA A 226 15.53 8.38 -14.66
CA ALA A 226 15.41 9.57 -13.81
C ALA A 226 14.90 9.27 -12.39
N PHE A 227 14.12 8.21 -12.22
CA PHE A 227 13.73 7.74 -10.89
C PHE A 227 14.96 7.22 -10.14
N TRP A 228 15.80 6.42 -10.80
CA TRP A 228 16.97 5.82 -10.17
C TRP A 228 18.03 6.84 -9.74
N THR A 229 18.29 7.86 -10.57
CA THR A 229 19.20 8.95 -10.19
C THR A 229 18.70 9.68 -8.95
N THR A 230 17.40 10.00 -8.90
CA THR A 230 16.75 10.66 -7.77
C THR A 230 16.79 9.79 -6.52
N PHE A 231 16.41 8.52 -6.63
CA PHE A 231 16.38 7.55 -5.54
C PHE A 231 17.76 7.39 -4.90
N TRP A 232 18.81 7.15 -5.68
CA TRP A 232 20.16 6.97 -5.15
C TRP A 232 20.79 8.28 -4.66
N SER A 233 20.49 9.41 -5.30
CA SER A 233 20.88 10.73 -4.79
C SER A 233 20.32 10.95 -3.39
N GLU A 234 19.02 10.69 -3.17
CA GLU A 234 18.40 10.82 -1.85
C GLU A 234 19.06 9.88 -0.82
N GLN A 235 19.25 8.60 -1.18
CA GLN A 235 19.89 7.60 -0.29
C GLN A 235 21.31 8.00 0.12
N LEU A 236 22.15 8.42 -0.83
CA LEU A 236 23.52 8.85 -0.55
C LEU A 236 23.59 10.15 0.24
N PHE A 237 22.73 11.13 -0.10
CA PHE A 237 22.65 12.40 0.64
C PHE A 237 22.30 12.16 2.10
N ARG A 238 21.27 11.33 2.36
CA ARG A 238 20.86 10.96 3.72
C ARG A 238 21.96 10.20 4.44
N ALA A 239 22.58 9.21 3.80
CA ALA A 239 23.65 8.42 4.38
C ALA A 239 24.89 9.27 4.72
N SER A 240 25.31 10.15 3.81
CA SER A 240 26.41 11.10 4.02
C SER A 240 26.13 12.04 5.19
N SER A 241 24.95 12.65 5.21
CA SER A 241 24.52 13.55 6.29
C SER A 241 24.38 12.84 7.63
N PHE A 242 23.86 11.61 7.63
CA PHE A 242 23.78 10.78 8.83
C PHE A 242 25.16 10.51 9.42
N ILE A 243 26.16 10.14 8.61
CA ILE A 243 27.53 9.92 9.07
C ILE A 243 28.13 11.20 9.65
N ALA A 244 27.92 12.35 8.99
CA ALA A 244 28.41 13.64 9.47
C ALA A 244 27.86 13.99 10.86
N LEU A 245 26.54 13.88 11.02
CA LEU A 245 25.84 14.18 12.28
C LEU A 245 26.19 13.18 13.39
N MET A 246 26.29 11.88 13.08
CA MET A 246 26.70 10.86 14.04
C MET A 246 28.12 11.08 14.54
N ARG A 247 29.05 11.47 13.66
CA ARG A 247 30.43 11.81 14.03
C ARG A 247 30.53 13.11 14.83
N ALA A 248 29.62 14.05 14.60
CA ALA A 248 29.49 15.28 15.38
C ALA A 248 28.75 15.09 16.73
N GLY A 249 28.35 13.87 17.08
CA GLY A 249 27.60 13.59 18.31
C GLY A 249 26.13 14.05 18.31
N GLN A 250 25.60 14.45 17.15
CA GLN A 250 24.25 15.01 17.00
C GLN A 250 23.20 13.92 16.69
N THR A 251 23.11 12.91 17.56
CA THR A 251 22.32 11.67 17.34
C THR A 251 20.84 11.93 17.07
N ALA A 252 20.24 12.92 17.74
CA ALA A 252 18.82 13.24 17.56
C ALA A 252 18.52 13.79 16.15
N GLN A 253 19.40 14.63 15.60
CA GLN A 253 19.27 15.16 14.24
C GLN A 253 19.59 14.08 13.21
N ALA A 254 20.60 13.25 13.47
CA ALA A 254 20.94 12.11 12.62
C ALA A 254 19.72 11.18 12.41
N LYS A 255 18.99 10.85 13.49
CA LYS A 255 17.78 10.01 13.39
C LYS A 255 16.66 10.64 12.55
N LYS A 256 16.53 11.97 12.53
CA LYS A 256 15.52 12.66 11.72
C LYS A 256 15.82 12.57 10.22
N ILE A 257 17.09 12.71 9.82
CA ILE A 257 17.48 12.64 8.41
C ILE A 257 17.56 11.20 7.87
N ALA A 258 17.72 10.23 8.77
CA ALA A 258 17.86 8.80 8.48
C ALA A 258 16.59 8.10 7.97
N PHE A 259 15.44 8.77 7.92
CA PHE A 259 14.21 8.17 7.39
C PHE A 259 14.45 7.60 5.98
N ARG A 260 14.03 6.34 5.74
CA ARG A 260 14.25 5.53 4.51
C ARG A 260 15.63 4.94 4.30
N LEU A 261 16.60 5.15 5.19
CA LEU A 261 17.84 4.37 5.17
C LEU A 261 17.61 2.95 5.73
N PRO A 262 18.36 1.95 5.27
CA PRO A 262 18.32 0.61 5.83
C PRO A 262 18.58 0.56 7.33
N PHE A 263 17.80 -0.24 8.07
CA PHE A 263 18.01 -0.43 9.51
C PHE A 263 19.40 -0.98 9.85
N THR A 264 19.94 -1.84 8.97
CA THR A 264 21.30 -2.38 9.11
C THR A 264 22.34 -1.27 8.99
N PHE A 265 22.12 -0.33 8.06
CA PHE A 265 22.98 0.83 7.87
C PHE A 265 23.03 1.70 9.12
N LEU A 266 21.87 2.03 9.69
CA LEU A 266 21.77 2.86 10.90
C LEU A 266 22.41 2.22 12.13
N LYS A 267 22.39 0.89 12.24
CA LYS A 267 22.95 0.17 13.38
C LYS A 267 24.46 0.03 13.33
N LYS A 268 25.02 -0.37 12.17
CA LYS A 268 26.44 -0.76 12.08
C LYS A 268 27.15 -0.35 10.80
N GLU A 269 26.50 -0.38 9.64
CA GLU A 269 27.24 -0.29 8.37
C GLU A 269 27.75 1.13 8.11
N TRP A 270 27.10 2.16 8.65
CA TRP A 270 27.54 3.55 8.52
C TRP A 270 29.00 3.77 8.99
N GLN A 271 29.49 2.96 9.94
CA GLN A 271 30.85 3.05 10.45
C GLN A 271 31.90 2.66 9.40
N GLN A 272 31.51 1.87 8.40
CA GLN A 272 32.39 1.38 7.34
C GLN A 272 32.62 2.41 6.23
N TYR A 273 31.84 3.49 6.23
CA TYR A 273 31.85 4.51 5.18
C TYR A 273 32.56 5.79 5.62
N LYS A 274 33.21 6.46 4.66
CA LYS A 274 33.65 7.85 4.83
C LYS A 274 32.56 8.78 4.28
N GLN A 275 32.26 9.87 4.99
CA GLN A 275 31.33 10.90 4.49
C GLN A 275 31.74 11.40 3.11
N THR A 276 33.03 11.68 2.90
CA THR A 276 33.58 12.16 1.63
C THR A 276 33.34 11.18 0.49
N GLN A 277 33.47 9.87 0.74
CA GLN A 277 33.19 8.83 -0.25
C GLN A 277 31.73 8.88 -0.73
N LEU A 278 30.77 8.98 0.19
CA LEU A 278 29.35 9.07 -0.16
C LEU A 278 29.01 10.39 -0.85
N ALA A 279 29.66 11.49 -0.46
CA ALA A 279 29.51 12.78 -1.13
C ALA A 279 30.04 12.75 -2.57
N CYS A 280 31.19 12.11 -2.83
CA CYS A 280 31.71 11.93 -4.18
C CYS A 280 30.81 11.03 -5.04
N ALA A 281 30.28 9.96 -4.46
CA ALA A 281 29.29 9.10 -5.11
C ALA A 281 28.01 9.87 -5.47
N HIS A 282 27.56 10.77 -4.58
CA HIS A 282 26.41 11.65 -4.81
C HIS A 282 26.67 12.65 -5.95
N ASP A 283 27.83 13.30 -5.97
CA ASP A 283 28.23 14.21 -7.06
C ASP A 283 28.28 13.49 -8.42
N PHE A 284 28.76 12.24 -8.44
CA PHE A 284 28.76 11.42 -9.65
C PHE A 284 27.34 11.18 -10.18
N LEU A 285 26.38 10.85 -9.30
CA LEU A 285 24.98 10.69 -9.70
C LEU A 285 24.35 11.99 -10.18
N TYR A 286 24.70 13.13 -9.59
CA TYR A 286 24.24 14.43 -10.09
C TYR A 286 24.67 14.67 -11.54
N ARG A 287 25.92 14.32 -11.88
CA ARG A 287 26.40 14.40 -13.27
C ARG A 287 25.67 13.45 -14.21
N ILE A 288 25.34 12.24 -13.73
CA ILE A 288 24.51 11.30 -14.49
C ILE A 288 23.14 11.91 -14.76
N ASP A 289 22.49 12.48 -13.76
CA ASP A 289 21.18 13.12 -13.90
C ASP A 289 21.20 14.27 -14.93
N CYS A 290 22.22 15.13 -14.86
CA CYS A 290 22.44 16.17 -15.86
C CYS A 290 22.66 15.58 -17.27
N SER A 291 23.44 14.51 -17.39
CA SER A 291 23.71 13.84 -18.67
C SER A 291 22.43 13.25 -19.27
N LEU A 292 21.64 12.52 -18.48
CA LEU A 292 20.38 11.91 -18.92
C LEU A 292 19.38 12.95 -19.41
N LYS A 293 19.28 14.11 -18.74
CA LYS A 293 18.43 15.24 -19.15
C LYS A 293 18.85 15.85 -20.49
N ASN A 294 20.11 15.67 -20.90
CA ASN A 294 20.68 16.17 -22.13
C ASN A 294 20.88 15.08 -23.21
N GLY A 295 20.20 13.93 -23.08
CA GLY A 295 20.28 12.83 -24.05
C GLY A 295 21.48 11.89 -23.89
N GLY A 296 22.10 11.87 -22.71
CA GLY A 296 23.20 10.97 -22.37
C GLY A 296 22.80 9.49 -22.30
N GLU A 297 23.81 8.62 -22.26
CA GLU A 297 23.62 7.17 -22.34
C GLU A 297 23.05 6.53 -21.05
N PRO A 298 22.19 5.50 -21.20
CA PRO A 298 21.53 4.83 -20.09
C PRO A 298 22.47 4.01 -19.20
N PHE A 299 23.63 3.56 -19.71
CA PHE A 299 24.59 2.70 -18.98
C PHE A 299 25.35 3.38 -17.85
N SER A 300 25.12 4.69 -17.67
CA SER A 300 25.80 5.50 -16.66
C SER A 300 25.49 5.03 -15.22
N LEU A 301 24.32 4.45 -14.98
CA LEU A 301 23.93 3.92 -13.67
C LEU A 301 24.68 2.62 -13.33
N GLU A 302 24.83 1.71 -14.28
CA GLU A 302 25.65 0.50 -14.12
C GLU A 302 27.09 0.86 -13.78
N LEU A 303 27.65 1.86 -14.47
CA LEU A 303 28.98 2.37 -14.16
C LEU A 303 29.06 2.94 -12.74
N PHE A 304 28.05 3.68 -12.28
CA PHE A 304 27.97 4.16 -10.91
C PHE A 304 28.03 3.02 -9.89
N TYR A 305 27.24 1.95 -10.08
CA TYR A 305 27.26 0.81 -9.16
C TYR A 305 28.61 0.11 -9.14
N LEU A 306 29.20 -0.16 -10.31
CA LEU A 306 30.52 -0.78 -10.42
C LEU A 306 31.57 0.06 -9.68
N LYS A 307 31.61 1.38 -9.91
CA LYS A 307 32.52 2.30 -9.21
C LYS A 307 32.32 2.28 -7.69
N PHE A 308 31.08 2.14 -7.24
CA PHE A 308 30.77 2.07 -5.81
C PHE A 308 31.29 0.79 -5.18
N PHE A 309 31.02 -0.37 -5.78
CA PHE A 309 31.48 -1.67 -5.27
C PHE A 309 32.99 -1.86 -5.37
N LEU A 310 33.62 -1.29 -6.41
CA LEU A 310 35.08 -1.27 -6.59
C LEU A 310 35.82 -0.21 -5.76
N ASP A 311 35.10 0.53 -4.90
CA ASP A 311 35.70 1.52 -4.00
C ASP A 311 36.37 2.73 -4.66
N GLU A 312 36.05 3.01 -5.92
CA GLU A 312 36.69 4.10 -6.68
C GLU A 312 36.35 5.50 -6.14
N PHE A 313 35.26 5.65 -5.38
CA PHE A 313 34.91 6.91 -4.73
C PHE A 313 35.75 7.24 -3.48
N LYS A 314 36.62 6.33 -3.01
CA LYS A 314 37.51 6.58 -1.86
C LYS A 314 38.65 7.54 -2.18
N LEU A 315 39.02 7.67 -3.45
CA LEU A 315 40.25 8.32 -3.90
C LEU A 315 40.04 9.65 -4.61
N ALA A 316 38.79 10.08 -4.85
CA ALA A 316 38.53 11.33 -5.54
C ALA A 316 38.92 12.52 -4.64
N PRO A 317 39.94 13.33 -4.99
CA PRO A 317 40.15 14.60 -4.31
C PRO A 317 38.88 15.42 -4.51
N VAL A 318 38.40 16.04 -3.43
CA VAL A 318 37.28 16.98 -3.49
C VAL A 318 37.67 18.04 -4.50
N MET A 319 37.17 17.95 -5.74
CA MET A 319 37.38 18.99 -6.72
C MET A 319 36.61 20.20 -6.23
N SER A 320 37.30 21.11 -5.57
CA SER A 320 36.77 22.41 -5.18
C SER A 320 36.32 23.16 -6.44
N HIS A 321 35.06 23.03 -6.82
CA HIS A 321 34.42 23.84 -7.88
C HIS A 321 34.18 25.30 -7.45
N ALA A 322 34.98 25.82 -6.51
CA ALA A 322 34.94 27.20 -6.07
C ALA A 322 36.27 27.87 -6.40
N LYS A 323 36.42 28.37 -7.65
CA LYS A 323 37.28 29.54 -7.91
C LYS A 323 37.19 30.23 -9.28
N ASN A 324 36.48 29.73 -10.29
CA ASN A 324 36.47 30.37 -11.62
C ASN A 324 35.10 30.90 -12.06
N LEU A 325 34.48 31.72 -11.22
CA LEU A 325 33.36 32.62 -11.60
C LEU A 325 33.62 34.02 -11.04
N MET A 326 34.81 34.56 -11.32
CA MET A 326 35.09 36.00 -11.32
C MET A 326 36.28 36.23 -12.25
N HIS A 327 36.01 36.29 -13.55
CA HIS A 327 36.69 37.17 -14.49
C HIS A 327 35.80 37.42 -15.70
#